data_AF-A0A8S2FTT6-F1
#
_entry.id   AF-A0A8S2FTT6-F1
#
_cell.length_a   1.000
_cell.length_b   1.000
_cell.length_c   1.000
_cell.angle_alpha   90.00
_cell.angle_beta   90.00
_cell.angle_gamma   90.00
#
_symmetry.space_group_name_H-M   'P 1'
#
loop_
_entity.id
_entity.type
_entity.pdbx_description
1 polymer ?
#
loop_
_entity_poly.entity_id
_entity_poly.type
_entity_poly.pdbx_seq_one_letter_code
_entity_poly.pdbx_strand_id
1 'polypeptide(L)'
;MALATSPRRDTSRQLRPTGLETDGFTVKSLLKNAKVTPPKNSGATTIRPSKPTAFRKFYERGDFPIALEHDTKGNKIAWKVEI
;
A
#
# COMPACT_ATOMS: atom_id res chain seq x y z
N MET A 1 -31.04 38.64 48.84
CA MET A 1 -30.27 38.98 47.63
C MET A 1 -29.34 37.82 47.31
N ALA A 2 -29.66 37.01 46.30
CA ALA A 2 -28.71 36.11 45.64
C ALA A 2 -29.23 35.86 44.22
N LEU A 3 -28.63 36.56 43.25
CA LEU A 3 -28.94 36.40 41.82
C LEU A 3 -28.26 35.11 41.33
N ALA A 4 -29.03 34.05 41.09
CA ALA A 4 -28.53 32.86 40.41
C ALA A 4 -28.25 33.22 38.95
N THR A 5 -26.98 33.25 38.55
CA THR A 5 -26.57 33.43 37.16
C THR A 5 -26.65 32.07 36.47
N SER A 6 -27.62 31.90 35.56
CA SER A 6 -27.71 30.70 34.73
C SER A 6 -26.48 30.61 33.82
N PRO A 7 -25.82 29.44 33.68
CA PRO A 7 -24.74 29.31 32.72
C PRO A 7 -25.35 29.42 31.32
N ARG A 8 -24.92 30.43 30.55
CA ARG A 8 -25.20 30.50 29.11
C ARG A 8 -24.70 29.20 28.51
N ARG A 9 -25.60 28.36 28.00
CA ARG A 9 -25.25 27.28 27.08
C ARG A 9 -24.58 27.96 25.89
N ASP A 10 -23.25 27.86 25.83
CA ASP A 10 -22.50 28.22 24.65
C ASP A 10 -22.95 27.27 23.52
N THR A 11 -23.87 27.74 22.71
CA THR A 11 -24.17 27.17 21.40
C THR A 11 -23.06 27.56 20.43
N SER A 12 -21.82 27.21 20.75
CA SER A 12 -20.79 26.96 19.74
C SER A 12 -21.14 25.62 19.09
N ARG A 13 -22.30 25.60 18.41
CA ARG A 13 -22.64 24.58 17.43
C ARG A 13 -21.61 24.77 16.34
N GLN A 14 -20.51 24.03 16.50
CA GLN A 14 -19.54 23.72 15.46
C GLN A 14 -20.32 23.59 14.14
N LEU A 15 -20.32 24.64 13.33
CA LEU A 15 -20.79 24.58 11.95
C LEU A 15 -19.69 23.83 11.23
N ARG A 16 -19.62 22.52 11.47
CA ARG A 16 -18.86 21.62 10.62
C ARG A 16 -19.53 21.77 9.26
N PRO A 17 -18.85 22.27 8.22
CA PRO A 17 -19.37 22.13 6.88
C PRO A 17 -19.36 20.63 6.61
N THR A 18 -20.48 19.96 6.85
CA THR A 18 -20.62 18.52 6.63
C THR A 18 -20.74 18.32 5.13
N GLY A 19 -19.60 18.39 4.44
CA GLY A 19 -19.49 17.82 3.11
C GLY A 19 -19.89 16.36 3.22
N LEU A 20 -20.89 15.95 2.44
CA LEU A 20 -21.36 14.58 2.41
C LEU A 20 -20.29 13.75 1.70
N GLU A 21 -19.48 13.00 2.45
CA GLU A 21 -18.52 12.07 1.84
C GLU A 21 -19.29 10.93 1.15
N THR A 22 -19.01 10.70 -0.12
CA THR A 22 -19.67 9.67 -0.94
C THR A 22 -18.69 8.91 -1.79
N ASP A 23 -19.02 7.67 -2.11
CA ASP A 23 -18.31 6.92 -3.15
C ASP A 23 -18.58 7.52 -4.53
N GLY A 24 -17.64 7.30 -5.45
CA GLY A 24 -17.80 7.67 -6.85
C GLY A 24 -18.97 6.94 -7.50
N PHE A 25 -19.49 7.51 -8.59
CA PHE A 25 -20.53 6.91 -9.43
C PHE A 25 -21.87 6.62 -8.72
N THR A 26 -22.15 7.28 -7.59
CA THR A 26 -23.41 7.18 -6.85
C THR A 26 -24.26 8.44 -7.06
N VAL A 27 -25.59 8.36 -7.06
CA VAL A 27 -26.48 9.55 -7.22
C VAL A 27 -26.16 10.67 -6.20
N LYS A 28 -25.72 10.30 -4.99
CA LYS A 28 -25.32 11.24 -3.94
C LYS A 28 -24.06 12.03 -4.30
N SER A 29 -23.19 11.54 -5.19
CA SER A 29 -22.00 12.26 -5.64
C SER A 29 -22.32 13.46 -6.54
N LEU A 30 -23.56 13.58 -7.02
CA LEU A 30 -24.03 14.72 -7.83
C LEU A 30 -24.54 15.90 -6.98
N LEU A 31 -24.63 15.72 -5.65
CA LEU A 31 -25.12 16.77 -4.75
C LEU A 31 -24.06 17.86 -4.59
N LYS A 32 -24.50 19.13 -4.50
CA LYS A 32 -23.60 20.31 -4.45
C LYS A 32 -22.63 20.33 -3.25
N ASN A 33 -22.93 19.56 -2.20
CA ASN A 33 -22.11 19.46 -0.99
C ASN A 33 -21.45 18.08 -0.86
N ALA A 34 -21.46 17.25 -1.92
CA ALA A 34 -20.85 15.94 -1.89
C ALA A 34 -19.35 16.03 -2.16
N LYS A 35 -18.55 15.36 -1.34
CA LYS A 35 -17.13 15.17 -1.54
C LYS A 35 -16.89 13.72 -1.91
N VAL A 36 -16.32 13.49 -3.08
CA VAL A 36 -16.08 12.15 -3.59
C VAL A 36 -14.78 11.61 -3.01
N THR A 37 -14.86 10.45 -2.36
CA THR A 37 -13.67 9.76 -1.85
C THR A 37 -12.84 9.27 -3.04
N PRO A 38 -11.51 9.48 -3.05
CA PRO A 38 -10.67 8.93 -4.11
C PRO A 38 -10.78 7.39 -4.15
N PRO A 39 -10.61 6.79 -5.34
CA PRO A 39 -10.62 5.34 -5.46
C PRO A 39 -9.53 4.71 -4.61
N LYS A 40 -9.78 3.51 -4.09
CA LYS A 40 -8.79 2.77 -3.32
C LYS A 40 -7.56 2.50 -4.18
N ASN A 41 -6.38 2.62 -3.57
CA ASN A 41 -5.13 2.30 -4.23
C ASN A 41 -5.15 0.83 -4.70
N SER A 42 -5.00 0.61 -6.00
CA SER A 42 -5.03 -0.72 -6.64
C SER A 42 -3.85 -1.61 -6.23
N GLY A 43 -2.81 -1.04 -5.61
CA GLY A 43 -1.61 -1.78 -5.19
C GLY A 43 -0.81 -2.37 -6.36
N ALA A 44 -1.07 -1.92 -7.60
CA ALA A 44 -0.42 -2.43 -8.80
C ALA A 44 1.10 -2.20 -8.80
N THR A 45 1.54 -1.08 -8.24
CA THR A 45 2.96 -0.70 -8.11
C THR A 45 3.58 -1.12 -6.79
N THR A 46 2.80 -1.73 -5.88
CA THR A 46 3.32 -2.22 -4.61
C THR A 46 4.09 -3.52 -4.85
N ILE A 47 5.32 -3.59 -4.33
CA ILE A 47 6.16 -4.78 -4.41
C ILE A 47 5.44 -5.93 -3.71
N ARG A 48 5.33 -7.07 -4.41
CA ARG A 48 4.75 -8.30 -3.86
C ARG A 48 5.87 -9.14 -3.25
N PRO A 49 5.68 -9.75 -2.07
CA PRO A 49 6.65 -10.69 -1.54
C PRO A 49 6.81 -11.87 -2.50
N SER A 50 8.05 -12.22 -2.86
CA SER A 50 8.33 -13.36 -3.72
C SER A 50 8.32 -14.67 -2.92
N LYS A 51 7.69 -15.70 -3.47
CA LYS A 51 7.76 -17.06 -2.91
C LYS A 51 9.14 -17.66 -3.19
N PRO A 52 9.62 -18.63 -2.38
CA PRO A 52 10.83 -19.39 -2.69
C PRO A 52 10.74 -19.98 -4.10
N THR A 53 11.75 -19.73 -4.93
CA THR A 53 11.76 -20.16 -6.33
C THR A 53 12.23 -21.61 -6.45
N ALA A 54 11.78 -22.30 -7.49
CA ALA A 54 12.29 -23.63 -7.83
C ALA A 54 13.80 -23.59 -8.14
N PHE A 55 14.27 -22.49 -8.74
CA PHE A 55 15.69 -22.25 -8.98
C PHE A 55 16.53 -22.42 -7.70
N ARG A 56 16.11 -21.80 -6.58
CA ARG A 56 16.81 -21.94 -5.31
C ARG A 56 16.89 -23.40 -4.85
N LYS A 57 15.79 -24.16 -4.98
CA LYS A 57 15.74 -25.58 -4.60
C LYS A 57 16.67 -26.45 -5.45
N PHE A 58 16.67 -26.25 -6.77
CA PHE A 58 17.51 -26.98 -7.71
C PHE A 58 19.00 -26.60 -7.54
N TYR A 59 19.28 -25.35 -7.23
CA TYR A 59 20.64 -24.86 -6.95
C TYR A 59 21.20 -25.47 -5.66
N GLU A 60 20.45 -25.46 -4.56
CA GLU A 60 20.86 -26.06 -3.28
C GLU A 60 21.08 -27.58 -3.37
N ARG A 61 20.31 -28.27 -4.23
CA ARG A 61 20.49 -29.71 -4.49
C ARG A 61 21.67 -30.02 -5.43
N GLY A 62 22.08 -29.07 -6.26
CA GLY A 62 23.17 -29.24 -7.23
C GLY A 62 22.76 -29.85 -8.57
N ASP A 63 21.47 -29.80 -8.92
CA ASP A 63 20.96 -30.34 -10.19
C ASP A 63 21.39 -29.51 -11.41
N PHE A 64 21.74 -28.23 -11.21
CA PHE A 64 22.18 -27.38 -12.30
C PHE A 64 23.67 -27.53 -12.58
N PRO A 65 24.10 -27.60 -13.86
CA PRO A 65 25.50 -27.64 -14.25
C PRO A 65 26.15 -26.24 -14.18
N ILE A 66 25.85 -25.47 -13.14
CA ILE A 66 26.34 -24.09 -12.95
C ILE A 66 27.11 -24.04 -11.62
N ALA A 67 28.32 -23.50 -11.65
CA ALA A 67 29.11 -23.18 -10.47
C ALA A 67 29.44 -21.68 -10.43
N LEU A 68 29.63 -21.16 -9.22
CA LEU A 68 30.18 -19.82 -9.03
C LEU A 68 31.70 -19.95 -8.96
N GLU A 69 32.40 -19.35 -9.92
CA GLU A 69 33.86 -19.27 -9.95
C GLU A 69 34.30 -18.01 -9.23
N HIS A 70 35.12 -18.19 -8.18
CA HIS A 70 35.75 -17.09 -7.46
C HIS A 70 37.12 -16.80 -8.06
N ASP A 71 37.16 -15.96 -9.11
CA ASP A 71 38.41 -15.41 -9.63
C ASP A 71 38.75 -14.10 -8.91
N THR A 72 40.04 -13.83 -8.74
CA THR A 72 40.59 -12.56 -8.23
C THR A 72 40.18 -11.33 -9.04
N LYS A 73 39.76 -11.52 -10.30
CA LYS A 73 39.25 -10.47 -11.19
C LYS A 73 37.73 -10.26 -11.11
N GLY A 74 37.01 -11.08 -10.33
CA GLY A 74 35.57 -10.99 -10.13
C GLY A 74 34.86 -12.34 -10.15
N ASN A 75 33.56 -12.34 -9.80
CA ASN A 75 32.74 -13.55 -9.81
C ASN A 75 32.25 -13.86 -11.23
N LYS A 76 32.61 -15.03 -11.76
CA LYS A 76 32.10 -15.53 -13.04
C LYS A 76 31.25 -16.78 -12.81
N ILE A 77 30.34 -17.03 -13.75
CA ILE A 77 29.63 -18.32 -13.79
C ILE A 77 30.45 -19.30 -14.61
N ALA A 78 30.74 -20.45 -14.03
CA ALA A 78 31.37 -21.57 -14.72
C ALA A 78 30.29 -22.59 -15.08
N TRP A 79 30.22 -22.96 -16.35
CA TRP A 79 29.37 -24.03 -16.82
C TRP A 79 30.13 -25.34 -16.72
N LYS A 80 29.58 -26.30 -15.97
CA LYS A 80 30.20 -27.62 -15.78
C LYS A 80 30.08 -28.52 -17.01
N VAL A 81 29.17 -28.19 -17.92
CA VAL A 81 28.88 -28.89 -19.16
C VAL A 81 28.85 -27.86 -20.28
N GLU A 82 29.37 -28.21 -21.46
CA GLU A 82 29.25 -27.38 -22.66
C GLU A 82 27.76 -27.20 -23.02
N ILE A 83 27.37 -25.97 -23.34
CA ILE A 83 25.98 -25.59 -23.66
C ILE A 83 25.73 -25.75 -25.15
#